data_AF-A0A529HWK0-F1
#
_entry.id   AF-A0A529HWK0-F1
#
_cell.length_a   1.000
_cell.length_b   1.000
_cell.length_c   1.000
_cell.angle_alpha   90.00
_cell.angle_beta   90.00
_cell.angle_gamma   90.00
#
_symmetry.space_group_name_H-M   'P 1'
#
loop_
_entity.id
_entity.type
_entity.pdbx_description
1 polymer ?
#
loop_
_entity_poly.entity_id
_entity_poly.type
_entity_poly.pdbx_seq_one_letter_code
_entity_poly.pdbx_strand_id
1 'polypeptide(L)'
;MLLQRFLVRLLTMLVTLFGVAFVVIRLAPGDPIAMMLPPGASDEDIARLRALYGLDKTIVQQFFIWLGGVLRGDFGTSISLRQDVLGLVLD
;
A
#
# COMPACT_ATOMS: atom_id res chain seq x y z
N MET A 1 -10.50 -29.95 -16.51
CA MET A 1 -11.61 -29.17 -15.93
C MET A 1 -11.38 -28.80 -14.46
N LEU A 2 -11.03 -29.74 -13.56
CA LEU A 2 -10.79 -29.44 -12.14
C LEU A 2 -9.63 -28.46 -11.92
N LEU A 3 -8.49 -28.67 -12.59
CA LEU A 3 -7.34 -27.77 -12.49
C LEU A 3 -7.66 -26.34 -12.92
N GLN A 4 -8.34 -26.17 -14.06
CA GLN A 4 -8.77 -24.86 -14.53
C GLN A 4 -9.70 -24.17 -13.53
N ARG A 5 -10.68 -24.90 -12.97
CA ARG A 5 -11.57 -24.36 -11.93
C ARG A 5 -10.81 -23.96 -10.66
N PHE A 6 -9.82 -24.76 -10.27
CA PHE A 6 -8.96 -24.45 -9.14
C PHE A 6 -8.14 -23.18 -9.38
N LEU A 7 -7.48 -23.06 -10.53
CA LEU A 7 -6.66 -21.90 -10.88
C LEU A 7 -7.50 -20.61 -10.96
N VAL A 8 -8.69 -20.67 -11.56
CA VAL A 8 -9.61 -19.53 -11.60
C VAL A 8 -10.02 -19.11 -10.20
N ARG A 9 -10.40 -20.05 -9.33
CA ARG A 9 -10.76 -19.76 -7.94
C ARG A 9 -9.60 -19.15 -7.16
N LEU A 10 -8.40 -19.70 -7.31
CA LEU A 10 -7.20 -19.18 -6.66
C LEU A 10 -6.90 -17.74 -7.12
N LEU A 11 -6.96 -17.49 -8.43
CA LEU A 11 -6.74 -16.16 -8.98
C LEU A 11 -7.78 -15.16 -8.46
N THR A 12 -9.06 -15.51 -8.51
CA THR A 12 -10.14 -14.65 -7.99
C THR A 12 -9.97 -14.37 -6.50
N MET A 13 -9.55 -15.37 -5.71
CA MET A 13 -9.27 -15.22 -4.28
C MET A 13 -8.13 -14.22 -4.05
N LEU A 14 -7.00 -14.36 -4.76
CA LEU A 14 -5.86 -13.46 -4.63
C LEU A 14 -6.23 -12.02 -5.03
N VAL A 15 -6.91 -11.85 -6.17
CA VAL A 15 -7.36 -10.53 -6.63
C VAL A 15 -8.29 -9.89 -5.60
N THR A 16 -9.22 -10.66 -5.04
CA THR A 16 -10.14 -10.16 -3.99
C THR A 16 -9.38 -9.77 -2.74
N LEU A 17 -8.46 -10.62 -2.27
CA LEU A 17 -7.67 -10.38 -1.06
C LEU A 17 -6.85 -9.08 -1.18
N PHE A 18 -6.03 -8.97 -2.23
CA PHE A 18 -5.18 -7.79 -2.42
C PHE A 18 -6.00 -6.54 -2.74
N GLY A 19 -7.08 -6.67 -3.51
CA GLY A 19 -7.98 -5.57 -3.83
C GLY A 19 -8.66 -5.01 -2.57
N VAL A 20 -9.20 -5.87 -1.73
CA VAL A 20 -9.84 -5.46 -0.46
C VAL A 20 -8.80 -4.83 0.47
N ALA A 21 -7.62 -5.44 0.64
CA ALA A 21 -6.56 -4.89 1.48
C ALA A 21 -6.15 -3.47 1.03
N PHE A 22 -5.94 -3.28 -0.27
CA PHE A 22 -5.61 -1.97 -0.84
C PHE A 22 -6.71 -0.93 -0.59
N VAL A 23 -7.98 -1.31 -0.75
CA VAL A 23 -9.11 -0.41 -0.49
C VAL A 23 -9.21 -0.06 0.99
N VAL A 24 -9.06 -1.03 1.90
CA VAL A 24 -9.12 -0.80 3.35
C VAL A 24 -8.03 0.18 3.79
N ILE A 25 -6.79 0.01 3.32
CA ILE A 25 -5.69 0.92 3.64
C ILE A 25 -5.97 2.33 3.11
N ARG A 26 -6.54 2.44 1.91
CA ARG A 26 -6.85 3.74 1.28
C ARG A 26 -8.04 4.47 1.94
N LEU A 27 -8.95 3.71 2.55
CA LEU A 27 -10.08 4.26 3.31
C LEU A 27 -9.71 4.62 4.75
N ALA A 28 -8.47 4.33 5.18
CA ALA A 28 -7.99 4.75 6.49
C ALA A 28 -8.11 6.28 6.61
N PRO A 29 -8.65 6.78 7.73
CA PRO A 29 -8.85 8.21 7.90
C PRO A 29 -7.52 8.97 8.02
N GLY A 30 -7.48 10.15 7.41
CA GLY A 30 -6.35 11.07 7.42
C GLY A 30 -5.42 10.92 6.21
N ASP A 31 -4.51 11.89 6.06
CA ASP A 31 -3.53 11.90 4.97
C ASP A 31 -2.20 11.31 5.46
N PRO A 32 -1.76 10.14 4.94
CA PRO A 32 -0.52 9.50 5.38
C PRO A 32 0.70 10.41 5.18
N ILE A 33 0.71 11.25 4.15
CA ILE A 33 1.83 12.17 3.87
C ILE A 33 1.88 13.29 4.90
N ALA A 34 0.72 13.85 5.24
CA ALA A 34 0.64 14.88 6.27
C ALA A 34 1.07 14.35 7.65
N MET A 35 0.83 13.07 7.94
CA MET A 35 1.25 12.44 9.20
C MET A 35 2.76 12.14 9.27
N MET A 36 3.43 12.01 8.12
CA MET A 36 4.87 11.78 8.05
C MET A 36 5.70 13.06 8.19
N LEU A 37 5.11 14.21 7.87
CA LEU A 37 5.81 15.49 7.83
C LEU A 37 5.71 16.26 9.16
N PRO A 38 6.74 17.04 9.53
CA PRO A 38 6.67 17.90 10.69
C PRO A 38 5.64 19.02 10.49
N PRO A 39 5.08 19.58 11.59
CA PRO A 39 4.24 20.77 11.50
C PRO A 39 4.96 21.92 10.79
N GLY A 40 4.31 22.55 9.82
CA GLY A 40 4.88 23.65 9.04
C GLY A 40 5.70 23.22 7.81
N ALA A 41 5.66 21.95 7.41
CA ALA A 41 6.20 21.51 6.11
C ALA A 41 5.56 22.29 4.95
N SER A 42 6.35 22.59 3.92
CA SER A 42 5.88 23.34 2.76
C SER A 42 5.01 22.46 1.85
N ASP A 43 4.17 23.10 1.03
CA ASP A 43 3.40 22.38 0.00
C ASP A 43 4.31 21.63 -0.98
N GLU A 44 5.53 22.14 -1.21
CA GLU A 44 6.53 21.49 -2.05
C GLU A 44 7.03 20.18 -1.41
N ASP A 45 7.25 20.15 -0.10
CA ASP A 45 7.65 18.94 0.62
C ASP A 45 6.53 17.88 0.59
N ILE A 46 5.28 18.31 0.76
CA ILE A 46 4.10 17.43 0.63
C ILE A 46 4.03 16.84 -0.79
N ALA A 47 4.18 17.66 -1.82
CA ALA A 47 4.12 17.21 -3.21
C ALA A 47 5.27 16.24 -3.54
N ARG A 48 6.49 16.56 -3.07
CA ARG A 48 7.67 15.71 -3.24
C ARG A 48 7.47 14.34 -2.57
N LEU A 49 6.95 14.32 -1.35
CA LEU A 49 6.72 13.08 -0.62
C LEU A 49 5.58 12.27 -1.26
N ARG A 50 4.48 12.91 -1.70
CA ARG A 50 3.42 12.24 -2.48
C ARG A 50 3.97 11.57 -3.72
N ALA A 51 4.84 12.24 -4.47
CA ALA A 51 5.46 11.69 -5.67
C ALA A 51 6.38 10.50 -5.34
N LEU A 52 7.14 10.59 -4.24
CA LEU A 52 8.02 9.51 -3.78
C LEU A 52 7.25 8.23 -3.41
N TYR A 53 6.09 8.37 -2.77
CA TYR A 53 5.19 7.26 -2.46
C TYR A 53 4.25 6.87 -3.63
N GLY A 54 4.35 7.55 -4.77
CA GLY A 54 3.49 7.31 -5.93
C GLY A 54 2.02 7.68 -5.74
N LEU A 55 1.68 8.44 -4.70
CA LEU A 55 0.32 8.87 -4.39
C LEU A 55 -0.23 9.93 -5.37
N ASP A 56 0.65 10.52 -6.17
CA ASP A 56 0.36 11.41 -7.31
C ASP A 56 -0.19 10.66 -8.54
N LYS A 57 -0.09 9.32 -8.58
CA LYS A 57 -0.45 8.50 -9.74
C LYS A 57 -1.91 8.07 -9.74
N THR A 58 -2.38 7.49 -10.84
CA THR A 58 -3.73 6.90 -10.90
C THR A 58 -3.89 5.77 -9.88
N ILE A 59 -5.12 5.52 -9.42
CA ILE A 59 -5.42 4.45 -8.45
C ILE A 59 -4.88 3.09 -8.90
N VAL A 60 -4.97 2.80 -10.20
CA VAL A 60 -4.48 1.55 -10.79
C VAL A 60 -2.96 1.46 -10.67
N GLN A 61 -2.24 2.54 -10.98
CA GLN A 61 -0.78 2.58 -10.81
C GLN A 61 -0.37 2.40 -9.34
N GLN A 62 -1.08 3.06 -8.42
CA GLN A 62 -0.84 2.94 -6.98
C GLN A 62 -1.01 1.49 -6.49
N PHE A 63 -2.04 0.80 -6.98
CA PHE A 63 -2.25 -0.61 -6.68
C PHE A 63 -1.09 -1.48 -7.13
N PHE A 64 -0.59 -1.31 -8.36
CA PHE A 64 0.52 -2.11 -8.88
C PHE A 64 1.86 -1.78 -8.22
N ILE A 65 2.09 -0.52 -7.84
CA ILE A 65 3.26 -0.12 -7.05
C ILE A 65 3.24 -0.83 -5.69
N TRP A 66 2.13 -0.73 -4.96
CA TRP A 66 1.95 -1.38 -3.67
C TRP A 66 2.05 -2.91 -3.76
N LEU A 67 1.32 -3.53 -4.70
CA LEU A 67 1.34 -4.98 -4.91
C LEU A 67 2.75 -5.47 -5.27
N GLY A 68 3.49 -4.70 -6.07
CA GLY A 68 4.88 -4.99 -6.41
C GLY A 68 5.81 -5.01 -5.19
N GLY A 69 5.58 -4.15 -4.20
CA GLY A 69 6.28 -4.18 -2.90
C GLY A 69 5.92 -5.44 -2.12
N VAL A 70 4.61 -5.67 -1.92
CA VAL A 70 4.10 -6.82 -1.14
C VAL A 70 4.61 -8.16 -1.67
N LEU A 71 4.62 -8.34 -2.99
CA LEU A 71 5.14 -9.57 -3.63
C LEU A 71 6.66 -9.77 -3.44
N ARG A 72 7.39 -8.70 -3.11
CA ARG A 72 8.83 -8.75 -2.77
C ARG A 72 9.09 -8.86 -1.27
N GLY A 73 8.03 -8.92 -0.45
CA GLY A 73 8.13 -8.90 1.01
C GLY A 73 8.28 -7.48 1.60
N ASP A 74 8.13 -6.44 0.78
CA ASP A 74 8.11 -5.05 1.24
C ASP A 74 6.67 -4.64 1.55
N PHE A 75 6.34 -4.62 2.85
CA PHE A 75 5.03 -4.18 3.36
C PHE A 75 5.04 -2.69 3.76
N GLY A 76 6.15 -1.99 3.49
CA GLY A 76 6.37 -0.62 3.88
C GLY A 76 6.71 -0.45 5.37
N THR A 77 6.75 0.82 5.77
CA THR A 77 7.08 1.26 7.12
C THR A 77 5.84 1.80 7.80
N SER A 78 5.65 1.47 9.08
CA SER A 78 4.62 2.05 9.94
C SER A 78 4.82 3.56 10.08
N ILE A 79 3.78 4.34 9.81
CA ILE A 79 3.81 5.81 9.91
C ILE A 79 4.00 6.23 11.37
N SER A 80 3.26 5.59 12.29
CA SER A 80 3.25 5.95 13.70
C SER A 80 4.52 5.49 14.42
N LEU A 81 5.00 4.28 14.11
CA LEU A 81 6.12 3.66 14.81
C LEU A 81 7.47 3.84 14.08
N ARG A 82 7.44 4.28 12.81
CA ARG A 82 8.63 4.45 11.96
C ARG A 82 9.50 3.19 11.89
N GLN A 83 8.84 2.04 11.87
CA GLN A 83 9.45 0.71 11.84
C GLN A 83 8.84 -0.14 10.72
N ASP A 84 9.59 -1.08 10.18
CA ASP A 84 9.13 -1.95 9.10
C ASP A 84 7.93 -2.79 9.55
N VAL A 85 6.87 -2.79 8.74
CA VAL A 85 5.60 -3.46 9.09
C VAL A 85 5.80 -4.95 9.28
N LEU A 86 6.62 -5.58 8.44
CA LEU A 86 6.85 -7.01 8.54
C LEU A 86 7.59 -7.38 9.84
N GLY A 87 8.57 -6.58 10.27
CA GLY A 87 9.26 -6.79 11.55
C GLY A 87 8.29 -6.66 12.72
N LEU A 88 7.51 -5.57 12.73
CA LEU A 88 6.48 -5.31 13.74
C LEU A 88 5.44 -6.43 13.92
N VAL A 89 5.11 -7.15 12.86
CA VAL A 89 4.10 -8.22 12.88
C VAL A 89 4.71 -9.58 13.29
N LEU A 90 6.00 -9.77 13.07
CA LEU A 90 6.70 -11.03 13.37
C LEU A 90 7.31 -11.06 14.77
N ASP A 91 7.46 -9.90 15.42
CA ASP A 91 7.85 -9.76 16.82
C ASP A 91 6.71 -10.15 17.79
#